data_AF-A0A9D7ZHE8-F1
#
_entry.id   AF-A0A9D7ZHE8-F1
#
_cell.length_a   1.000
_cell.length_b   1.000
_cell.length_c   1.000
_cell.angle_alpha   90.00
_cell.angle_beta   90.00
_cell.angle_gamma   90.00
#
_symmetry.space_group_name_H-M   'P 1'
#
loop_
_entity.id
_entity.type
_entity.pdbx_description
1 polymer ?
#
loop_
_entity_poly.entity_id
_entity_poly.type
_entity_poly.pdbx_seq_one_letter_code
_entity_poly.pdbx_strand_id
1 'polypeptide(L)' 'TDFRVVADETNNTPAVIDRNEFIASIFIKPARSINYVTLNFVAVRTGVDFEEVVGTV' A
#
# COMPACT_ATOMS: atom_id res chain seq x y z
N THR A 1 18.27 2.95 -4.24
CA THR A 1 17.21 2.96 -3.21
C THR A 1 16.47 1.67 -3.36
N ASP A 2 16.48 0.83 -2.33
CA ASP A 2 15.92 -0.51 -2.40
C ASP A 2 14.59 -0.48 -1.64
N PHE A 3 13.50 -0.80 -2.32
CA PHE A 3 12.18 -0.82 -1.72
C PHE A 3 11.40 -1.98 -2.30
N ARG A 4 10.53 -2.57 -1.48
CA ARG A 4 9.66 -3.67 -1.85
C ARG A 4 8.30 -3.45 -1.22
N VAL A 5 7.27 -3.53 -2.04
CA VAL A 5 5.88 -3.58 -1.58
C VAL A 5 5.37 -4.97 -1.83
N VAL A 6 4.76 -5.58 -0.81
CA VAL A 6 4.10 -6.88 -0.91
C VAL A 6 2.64 -6.67 -0.53
N ALA A 7 1.75 -6.88 -1.49
CA ALA A 7 0.30 -6.83 -1.32
C ALA A 7 -0.30 -7.83 -2.32
N ASP A 8 0.05 -9.09 -2.14
CA ASP A 8 -0.29 -10.21 -3.02
C ASP A 8 -1.04 -11.29 -2.24
N GLU A 9 -1.26 -12.45 -2.85
CA GLU A 9 -1.97 -13.57 -2.24
C GLU A 9 -1.21 -14.21 -1.07
N THR A 10 0.09 -13.91 -0.91
CA THR A 10 0.88 -14.44 0.23
C THR A 10 0.48 -13.77 1.53
N ASN A 11 0.09 -12.49 1.49
CA ASN A 11 -0.38 -11.75 2.65
C ASN A 11 -1.89 -11.46 2.62
N ASN A 12 -2.54 -11.51 1.46
CA ASN A 12 -3.98 -11.40 1.31
C ASN A 12 -4.57 -12.78 0.94
N THR A 13 -4.46 -13.73 1.88
CA THR A 13 -5.05 -15.06 1.72
C THR A 13 -6.59 -14.98 1.69
N PRO A 14 -7.30 -16.02 1.20
CA PRO A 14 -8.77 -16.02 1.17
C PRO A 14 -9.39 -15.72 2.53
N ALA A 15 -8.82 -16.25 3.61
CA ALA A 15 -9.31 -15.98 4.97
C ALA A 15 -9.16 -14.52 5.42
N VAL A 16 -8.19 -13.77 4.88
CA VAL A 16 -8.01 -12.33 5.15
C VAL A 16 -9.05 -11.52 4.36
N ILE A 17 -9.25 -11.89 3.10
CA ILE A 17 -10.27 -11.28 2.23
C ILE A 17 -11.68 -11.52 2.77
N ASP A 18 -11.97 -12.74 3.22
CA ASP A 18 -13.27 -13.11 3.83
C ASP A 18 -13.56 -12.33 5.12
N ARG A 19 -12.51 -11.86 5.82
CA ARG A 19 -12.62 -10.95 6.97
C ARG A 19 -12.71 -9.47 6.59
N ASN A 20 -12.73 -9.14 5.29
CA ASN A 20 -12.68 -7.78 4.76
C ASN A 20 -11.41 -7.00 5.20
N GLU A 21 -10.29 -7.71 5.36
CA GLU A 21 -9.00 -7.12 5.71
C GLU A 21 -8.13 -6.97 4.45
N PHE A 22 -7.26 -5.96 4.43
CA PHE A 22 -6.23 -5.79 3.40
C PHE A 22 -4.88 -5.55 4.07
N ILE A 23 -3.90 -6.38 3.74
CA ILE A 23 -2.57 -6.34 4.32
C ILE A 23 -1.58 -5.94 3.24
N ALA A 24 -1.02 -4.74 3.38
CA ALA A 24 0.09 -4.25 2.57
C ALA A 24 1.34 -4.11 3.44
N SER A 25 2.41 -4.78 3.03
CA SER A 25 3.71 -4.71 3.69
C SER A 25 4.66 -3.88 2.83
N ILE A 26 5.15 -2.76 3.37
CA ILE A 26 6.04 -1.83 2.68
C ILE A 26 7.41 -1.90 3.35
N PHE A 27 8.41 -2.35 2.60
CA PHE A 27 9.80 -2.42 3.02
C PHE A 27 10.58 -1.35 2.28
N ILE A 28 11.18 -0.41 3.00
CA ILE A 28 12.01 0.65 2.43
C ILE A 28 13.37 0.55 3.09
N LYS A 29 14.42 0.41 2.29
CA LYS A 29 15.81 0.52 2.71
C LYS A 29 16.29 1.95 2.43
N PRO A 30 16.44 2.79 3.47
CA PRO A 30 16.95 4.13 3.28
C PRO A 30 18.37 4.12 2.72
N ALA A 31 18.66 5.04 1.79
CA ALA A 31 20.04 5.25 1.33
C ALA A 31 20.90 5.97 2.40
N ARG A 32 20.26 6.70 3.32
CA ARG A 32 20.83 7.45 4.47
C ARG A 32 19.75 7.58 5.56
N SER A 33 20.10 7.97 6.78
CA SER A 33 19.12 8.22 7.86
C SER A 33 18.05 9.22 7.40
N ILE A 34 16.79 8.82 7.47
CA ILE A 34 15.63 9.66 7.12
C ILE A 34 14.95 10.06 8.42
N ASN A 35 14.76 11.36 8.65
CA ASN A 35 14.10 11.88 9.86
C ASN A 35 12.58 11.75 9.80
N TYR A 36 11.99 11.67 8.59
CA TYR A 36 10.55 11.64 8.37
C TYR A 36 10.19 10.70 7.23
N VAL A 37 9.13 9.93 7.41
CA VAL A 37 8.50 9.09 6.37
C VAL A 37 7.03 9.46 6.32
N THR A 38 6.57 9.93 5.15
CA THR A 38 5.17 10.23 4.89
C THR A 38 4.62 9.16 3.95
N LEU A 39 3.57 8.45 4.40
CA LEU A 39 2.86 7.45 3.60
C LEU A 39 1.42 7.95 3.43
N ASN A 40 1.01 8.19 2.18
CA ASN A 40 -0.37 8.50 1.83
C ASN A 40 -1.03 7.21 1.32
N PHE A 41 -2.04 6.74 2.04
CA PHE A 41 -2.82 5.57 1.66
C PHE A 41 -4.25 6.00 1.39
N VAL A 42 -4.77 5.68 0.20
CA VAL A 42 -6.16 5.92 -0.16
C VAL A 42 -6.81 4.61 -0.56
N ALA A 43 -7.80 4.18 0.22
CA ALA A 43 -8.62 3.03 -0.10
C ALA A 43 -9.77 3.49 -1.01
N VAL A 44 -9.74 3.07 -2.27
CA VAL A 44 -10.79 3.36 -3.25
C VAL A 44 -11.70 2.14 -3.42
N ARG A 45 -12.97 2.38 -3.79
CA ARG A 45 -13.85 1.28 -4.19
C ARG A 45 -13.33 0.67 -5.49
N THR A 46 -13.62 -0.61 -5.73
CA THR A 46 -13.17 -1.39 -6.90
C THR A 46 -13.54 -0.81 -8.26
N GLY A 47 -14.41 0.20 -8.33
CA GLY A 47 -14.84 0.86 -9.56
C GLY A 47 -14.40 2.33 -9.70
N VAL A 48 -13.47 2.81 -8.88
CA VAL A 48 -12.94 4.18 -8.99
C VAL A 48 -11.56 4.14 -9.65
N ASP A 49 -11.37 4.92 -10.70
CA ASP A 49 -10.09 5.01 -11.40
C ASP A 49 -9.03 5.70 -10.52
N PHE A 50 -7.86 5.08 -10.44
CA PHE A 50 -6.77 5.51 -9.57
C PHE A 50 -6.23 6.91 -9.94
N GLU A 51 -6.36 7.33 -11.21
CA GLU A 51 -5.96 8.66 -11.67
C GLU A 51 -6.80 9.80 -11.09
N GLU A 52 -8.10 9.57 -10.81
CA GLU A 52 -8.99 10.61 -10.26
C GLU A 52 -8.59 11.01 -8.83
N VAL A 53 -8.07 10.04 -8.06
CA VAL A 53 -7.79 10.19 -6.63
C VAL A 53 -6.44 10.85 -6.35
N VAL A 54 -5.46 10.69 -7.26
CA VAL A 54 -4.12 11.29 -7.10
C VAL A 54 -4.07 12.75 -7.58
N GLY A 55 -5.01 13.18 -8.43
CA GLY A 55 -5.05 14.54 -8.97
C GLY A 55 -5.54 15.65 -8.02
N THR A 56 -6.05 15.30 -6.83
CA THR A 56 -6.71 16.25 -5.91
C THR A 56 -5.96 16.46 -4.58
N VAL A 57 -4.74 15.92 -4.43
CA VAL A 57 -3.91 16.11 -3.22
C VAL A 57 -2.96 17.29 -3.31
#